data_AF-A0A929H2B7-F1
#
_entry.id   AF-A0A929H2B7-F1
#
_cell.length_a   1.000
_cell.length_b   1.000
_cell.length_c   1.000
_cell.angle_alpha   90.00
_cell.angle_beta   90.00
_cell.angle_gamma   90.00
#
_symmetry.space_group_name_H-M   'P 1'
#
loop_
_entity.id
_entity.type
_entity.pdbx_description
1 polymer ?
#
loop_
_entity_poly.entity_id
_entity_poly.type
_entity_poly.pdbx_seq_one_letter_code
_entity_poly.pdbx_strand_id
1 'polypeptide(L)' 'FLLFALYRVCGPYAIVLQAVPFTIAHFGKPELETLSCIFGGSVFGYVAWRTRSFLYPFLIHWFLTTITVLFASGVIG' A
#
# COMPACT_ATOMS: atom_id res chain seq x y z
N PHE A 1 -6.84 8.33 2.72
CA PHE A 1 -7.18 9.77 2.89
C PHE A 1 -5.95 10.66 2.97
N LEU A 2 -4.88 10.23 3.67
CA LEU A 2 -3.61 10.98 3.81
C LEU A 2 -3.00 11.50 2.49
N LEU A 3 -2.96 10.66 1.44
CA LEU A 3 -2.43 11.05 0.12
C LEU A 3 -3.01 12.36 -0.40
N PHE A 4 -4.35 12.50 -0.42
CA PHE A 4 -5.00 13.67 -1.01
C PHE A 4 -4.80 14.94 -0.20
N ALA A 5 -4.64 14.82 1.12
CA ALA A 5 -4.27 15.94 1.97
C ALA A 5 -2.83 16.39 1.68
N LEU A 6 -1.88 15.44 1.65
CA LEU A 6 -0.47 15.72 1.35
C LEU A 6 -0.28 16.28 -0.07
N TYR A 7 -1.05 15.81 -1.05
CA TYR A 7 -0.93 16.27 -2.44
C TYR A 7 -1.18 17.78 -2.58
N ARG A 8 -2.02 18.38 -1.72
CA ARG A 8 -2.28 19.83 -1.73
C ARG A 8 -1.06 20.67 -1.33
N VAL A 9 -0.14 20.10 -0.55
CA VAL A 9 1.02 20.80 0.00
C VAL A 9 2.31 20.38 -0.70
N CYS A 10 2.46 19.08 -0.98
CA CYS A 10 3.70 18.47 -1.48
C CYS A 10 3.63 18.08 -2.96
N GLY A 11 2.48 18.25 -3.63
CA GLY A 11 2.30 17.82 -5.01
C GLY A 11 2.60 16.33 -5.21
N PRO A 12 3.23 15.92 -6.34
CA PRO A 12 3.52 14.51 -6.63
C PRO A 12 4.34 13.76 -5.57
N TYR A 13 5.18 14.46 -4.79
CA TYR A 13 5.96 13.84 -3.71
C TYR A 13 5.07 13.20 -2.62
N ALA A 14 3.80 13.61 -2.53
CA ALA A 14 2.82 13.01 -1.64
C ALA A 14 2.66 11.49 -1.84
N ILE A 15 2.92 10.96 -3.03
CA ILE A 15 2.84 9.52 -3.34
C ILE A 15 3.86 8.72 -2.52
N VAL A 16 5.11 9.19 -2.47
CA VAL A 16 6.18 8.55 -1.70
C VAL A 16 6.06 8.90 -0.22
N LEU A 17 5.70 10.15 0.11
CA LEU A 17 5.56 10.58 1.49
C LEU A 17 4.48 9.79 2.25
N GLN A 18 3.34 9.51 1.64
CA GLN A 18 2.32 8.68 2.28
C GLN A 18 2.72 7.19 2.39
N ALA A 19 3.68 6.73 1.59
CA ALA A 19 4.19 5.36 1.67
C ALA A 19 5.03 5.13 2.94
N VAL A 20 5.58 6.19 3.54
CA VAL A 20 6.34 6.11 4.81
C VAL A 20 5.47 5.62 5.97
N PRO A 21 4.35 6.28 6.34
CA PRO A 21 3.49 5.76 7.41
C PRO A 21 2.85 4.42 7.05
N PHE A 22 2.61 4.14 5.76
CA PHE A 22 2.17 2.81 5.32
C PHE A 22 3.22 1.74 5.63
N THR A 23 4.50 2.03 5.37
CA THR A 23 5.63 1.13 5.69
C THR A 23 5.79 0.94 7.19
N ILE A 24 5.70 2.02 7.97
CA ILE A 24 5.76 1.97 9.44
C ILE A 24 4.63 1.11 10.02
N ALA A 25 3.44 1.16 9.43
CA ALA A 25 2.31 0.32 9.86
C ALA A 25 2.54 -1.19 9.67
N HIS A 26 3.60 -1.60 8.96
CA HIS A 26 3.99 -2.99 8.76
C HIS A 26 5.15 -3.42 9.68
N PHE A 27 5.63 -2.56 10.58
CA PHE A 27 6.65 -2.94 11.54
C PHE A 27 6.23 -4.13 12.39
N GLY A 28 7.16 -5.07 12.62
CA GLY A 28 6.91 -6.34 13.30
C GLY A 28 6.56 -7.50 12.36
N LYS A 29 6.34 -7.23 11.06
CA LYS A 29 6.24 -8.24 10.02
C LYS A 29 7.62 -8.64 9.48
N PRO A 30 7.75 -9.72 8.68
CA PRO A 30 9.00 -10.08 8.04
C PRO A 30 9.66 -8.88 7.34
N GLU A 31 10.99 -8.81 7.43
CA GLU A 31 11.75 -7.67 6.91
C GLU A 31 11.45 -7.41 5.43
N LEU A 32 11.40 -8.47 4.62
CA LEU A 32 11.10 -8.37 3.20
C LEU A 32 9.71 -7.77 2.95
N GLU A 33 8.70 -8.16 3.74
CA GLU A 33 7.36 -7.58 3.64
C GLU A 33 7.41 -6.09 3.98
N THR A 34 8.03 -5.73 5.11
CA THR A 34 8.14 -4.34 5.57
C THR A 34 8.88 -3.47 4.56
N LEU A 35 10.06 -3.89 4.09
CA LEU A 35 10.85 -3.14 3.10
C LEU A 35 10.10 -3.02 1.77
N SER A 36 9.34 -4.04 1.36
CA SER A 36 8.52 -3.97 0.15
C SER A 36 7.39 -2.94 0.26
N CYS A 37 6.92 -2.61 1.47
CA CYS A 37 5.82 -1.66 1.67
C CYS A 37 6.14 -0.24 1.20
N ILE A 38 7.41 0.19 1.13
CA ILE A 38 7.72 1.53 0.59
C ILE A 38 7.41 1.58 -0.91
N PHE A 39 7.70 0.50 -1.63
CA PHE A 39 7.41 0.36 -3.05
C PHE A 39 5.92 0.09 -3.27
N GLY A 40 5.34 -0.89 -2.56
CA GLY A 40 3.93 -1.24 -2.66
C GLY A 40 3.01 -0.07 -2.27
N GLY A 41 3.34 0.62 -1.18
CA GLY A 41 2.65 1.83 -0.73
C GLY A 41 2.72 2.95 -1.76
N SER A 42 3.87 3.14 -2.43
CA SER A 42 4.01 4.13 -3.51
C SER A 42 3.16 3.77 -4.73
N VAL A 43 3.13 2.50 -5.13
CA VAL A 43 2.26 2.01 -6.22
C VAL A 43 0.78 2.23 -5.87
N PHE A 44 0.37 1.91 -4.65
CA PHE A 44 -0.99 2.18 -4.17
C PHE A 44 -1.30 3.67 -4.15
N GLY A 45 -0.36 4.51 -3.72
CA GLY A 45 -0.49 5.96 -3.79
C GLY A 45 -0.69 6.46 -5.22
N TYR A 46 0.06 5.93 -6.18
CA TYR A 46 -0.10 6.26 -7.61
C TYR A 46 -1.47 5.83 -8.14
N VAL A 47 -1.91 4.60 -7.86
CA VAL A 47 -3.24 4.11 -8.27
C VAL A 47 -4.34 4.99 -7.66
N ALA A 48 -4.25 5.30 -6.36
CA ALA A 48 -5.20 6.17 -5.69
C ALA A 48 -5.26 7.56 -6.32
N TRP A 49 -4.10 8.13 -6.68
CA TRP A 49 -4.01 9.43 -7.33
C TRP A 49 -4.65 9.42 -8.73
N ARG A 50 -4.32 8.42 -9.57
CA ARG A 50 -4.84 8.29 -10.94
C ARG A 50 -6.34 8.04 -10.97
N THR A 51 -6.85 7.22 -10.04
CA THR A 51 -8.27 6.87 -9.95
C THR A 51 -9.08 7.83 -9.10
N ARG A 52 -8.41 8.76 -8.39
CA ARG A 52 -9.01 9.65 -7.38
C ARG A 52 -9.83 8.91 -6.33
N SER A 53 -9.45 7.68 -6.00
CA SER A 53 -10.21 6.83 -5.10
C SER A 53 -9.31 5.94 -4.25
N PHE A 54 -9.67 5.80 -2.98
CA PHE A 54 -9.01 4.86 -2.08
C PHE A 54 -9.43 3.40 -2.33
N LEU A 55 -10.56 3.20 -3.05
CA LEU A 55 -11.18 1.89 -3.21
C LEU A 55 -10.30 0.94 -4.03
N TYR A 56 -9.68 1.40 -5.12
CA TYR A 56 -8.86 0.55 -5.96
C TYR A 56 -7.62 0.00 -5.23
N PRO A 57 -6.78 0.83 -4.57
CA PRO A 57 -5.68 0.29 -3.76
C PRO A 57 -6.17 -0.60 -2.62
N PHE A 58 -7.32 -0.28 -2.00
CA PHE A 58 -7.92 -1.15 -0.98
C PHE A 58 -8.27 -2.54 -1.54
N LEU A 59 -8.93 -2.61 -2.69
CA LEU A 59 -9.28 -3.88 -3.33
C LEU A 59 -8.04 -4.69 -3.74
N ILE A 60 -7.01 -4.02 -4.28
CA ILE A 60 -5.73 -4.66 -4.61
C ILE A 60 -5.07 -5.22 -3.34
N HIS A 61 -4.99 -4.42 -2.28
CA HIS A 61 -4.40 -4.85 -1.01
C HIS A 61 -5.18 -5.99 -0.36
N TRP A 62 -6.51 -5.93 -0.39
CA TRP A 62 -7.39 -6.99 0.09
C TRP A 62 -7.17 -8.29 -0.69
N PHE A 63 -7.09 -8.21 -2.02
CA PHE A 63 -6.80 -9.34 -2.88
C PHE A 63 -5.43 -9.96 -2.55
N LEU A 64 -4.38 -9.14 -2.46
CA LEU A 64 -3.03 -9.60 -2.10
C LEU A 64 -3.00 -10.27 -0.73
N THR A 65 -3.65 -9.68 0.27
CA THR A 65 -3.73 -10.27 1.61
C THR A 65 -4.46 -11.62 1.57
N THR A 66 -5.60 -11.68 0.88
CA THR A 66 -6.39 -12.91 0.76
C THR A 66 -5.58 -14.01 0.08
N ILE A 67 -4.94 -13.71 -1.06
CA ILE A 67 -4.19 -14.72 -1.80
C ILE A 67 -2.96 -15.18 -1.02
N THR A 68 -2.24 -14.28 -0.35
CA THR A 68 -1.10 -14.63 0.52
C THR A 68 -1.53 -15.57 1.64
N VAL A 69 -2.66 -15.29 2.30
CA VAL A 69 -3.20 -16.17 3.35
C VAL A 69 -3.58 -17.54 2.80
N LEU A 70 -4.19 -17.62 1.62
CA LEU A 70 -4.59 -18.89 1.00
C LEU A 70 -3.39 -19.76 0.59
N PHE A 71 -2.32 -19.15 0.08
CA PHE A 71 -1.06 -19.86 -0.17
C PHE A 71 -0.38 -20.29 1.13
N ALA A 72 -0.33 -19.41 2.14
CA ALA A 72 0.28 -19.72 3.43
C ALA A 72 -0.48 -20.81 4.22
N SER A 73 -1.79 -20.94 4.01
CA SER A 73 -2.62 -21.97 4.66
C SER A 73 -2.56 -23.34 3.98
N GLY A 74 -1.94 -23.44 2.80
CA GLY A 74 -1.89 -24.67 2.01
C GLY A 74 -3.24 -25.05 1.38
N VAL A 75 -4.24 -24.16 1.42
CA VAL A 75 -5.54 -24.36 0.73
C VAL A 75 -5.35 -24.27 -0.79
N ILE A 76 -4.39 -23.45 -1.23
CA ILE A 76 -3.99 -23.33 -2.62
C ILE A 76 -2.47 -23.52 -2.67
N GLY A 77 -2.02 -24.69 -3.13
CA GLY A 77 -0.60 -25.08 -3.18
C GLY A 77 -0.43 -26.57 -3.39
#